data_AF-A0A0Q9YBD3-F1
#
_entry.id   AF-A0A0Q9YBD3-F1
#
_cell.length_a   1.000
_cell.length_b   1.000
_cell.length_c   1.000
_cell.angle_alpha   90.00
_cell.angle_beta   90.00
_cell.angle_gamma   90.00
#
_symmetry.space_group_name_H-M   'P 1'
#
loop_
_entity.id
_entity.type
_entity.pdbx_description
1 polymer ?
#
loop_
_entity_poly.entity_id
_entity_poly.type
_entity_poly.pdbx_seq_one_letter_code
_entity_poly.pdbx_strand_id
1 'polypeptide(L)'
;MQGRHKSLDKHLKHSIRWLESISGVTKVVLGISESCRHKFTPGTLRFKMDVAGGIKINAYSGNGVMDVFVKIDPITEREAVKEKIKSRYL
;
A
#
# COMPACT_ATOMS: atom_id res chain seq x y z
N MET A 1 -5.72 11.70 12.76
CA MET A 1 -6.11 12.47 11.55
C MET A 1 -5.70 11.70 10.29
N GLN A 2 -6.64 11.00 9.64
CA GLN A 2 -6.45 10.44 8.30
C GLN A 2 -6.53 11.58 7.27
N GLY A 3 -5.54 11.67 6.38
CA GLY A 3 -5.46 12.72 5.36
C GLY A 3 -6.60 12.62 4.34
N ARG A 4 -7.05 13.78 3.86
CA ARG A 4 -8.19 13.98 2.94
C ARG A 4 -7.94 13.44 1.52
N HIS A 5 -7.95 12.12 1.31
CA HIS A 5 -8.36 11.54 0.03
C HIS A 5 -9.73 10.89 0.25
N LYS A 6 -10.78 11.55 -0.23
CA LYS A 6 -12.19 11.33 0.17
C LYS A 6 -12.78 9.98 -0.26
N SER A 7 -12.10 9.19 -1.09
CA SER A 7 -12.61 7.91 -1.55
C SER A 7 -11.50 6.90 -1.83
N LEU A 8 -11.36 5.91 -0.96
CA LEU A 8 -10.61 4.70 -1.26
C LEU A 8 -11.47 3.78 -2.13
N ASP A 9 -10.92 3.32 -3.25
CA ASP A 9 -11.58 2.36 -4.11
C ASP A 9 -12.02 1.11 -3.33
N LYS A 10 -13.24 0.63 -3.57
CA LYS A 10 -13.82 -0.51 -2.85
C LYS A 10 -12.93 -1.75 -2.86
N HIS A 11 -12.20 -1.98 -3.97
CA HIS A 11 -11.30 -3.11 -4.13
C HIS A 11 -10.06 -3.01 -3.24
N LEU A 12 -9.65 -1.80 -2.89
CA LEU A 12 -8.46 -1.54 -2.07
C LEU A 12 -8.75 -1.50 -0.57
N LYS A 13 -10.02 -1.35 -0.15
CA LYS A 13 -10.40 -1.25 1.28
C LYS A 13 -9.85 -2.38 2.13
N HIS A 14 -10.01 -3.63 1.68
CA HIS A 14 -9.51 -4.78 2.41
C HIS A 14 -7.98 -4.79 2.45
N SER A 15 -7.32 -4.52 1.33
CA SER A 15 -5.85 -4.55 1.23
C SER A 15 -5.19 -3.47 2.08
N ILE A 16 -5.76 -2.27 2.11
CA ILE A 16 -5.27 -1.17 2.97
C ILE A 16 -5.50 -1.48 4.45
N ARG A 17 -6.68 -1.97 4.84
CA ARG A 17 -6.93 -2.40 6.24
C ARG A 17 -5.98 -3.50 6.69
N TRP A 18 -5.72 -4.48 5.81
CA TRP A 18 -4.73 -5.51 6.08
C TRP A 18 -3.34 -4.90 6.27
N LEU A 19 -2.93 -3.97 5.41
CA LEU A 19 -1.64 -3.28 5.53
C LEU A 19 -1.51 -2.50 6.85
N GLU A 20 -2.56 -1.78 7.26
CA GLU A 20 -2.64 -1.08 8.55
C GLU A 20 -2.57 -2.02 9.75
N SER A 21 -2.92 -3.30 9.59
CA SER A 21 -2.87 -4.30 10.66
C SER A 21 -1.50 -4.96 10.85
N ILE A 22 -0.54 -4.71 9.95
CA ILE A 22 0.79 -5.31 10.03
C ILE A 22 1.60 -4.62 11.13
N SER A 23 2.16 -5.40 12.06
CA SER A 23 3.15 -4.89 13.04
C SER A 23 4.25 -4.07 12.37
N GLY A 24 4.61 -2.95 12.99
CA GLY A 24 5.59 -1.99 12.48
C GLY A 24 5.01 -0.97 11.50
N VAL A 25 3.84 -1.20 10.90
CA VAL A 25 3.16 -0.18 10.08
C VAL A 25 2.45 0.80 10.99
N THR A 26 2.93 2.05 11.04
CA THR A 26 2.36 3.10 11.90
C THR A 26 1.41 4.03 11.17
N LYS A 27 1.54 4.14 9.84
CA LYS A 27 0.65 4.97 9.03
C LYS A 27 0.65 4.52 7.57
N VAL A 28 -0.54 4.48 6.98
CA VAL A 28 -0.70 4.33 5.53
C VAL A 28 -1.19 5.67 4.98
N VAL A 29 -0.47 6.19 3.99
CA VAL A 29 -0.77 7.44 3.31
C VAL A 29 -1.11 7.13 1.86
N LEU A 30 -2.35 7.39 1.49
CA LEU A 30 -2.83 7.24 0.12
C LEU A 30 -2.34 8.43 -0.70
N GLY A 31 -1.67 8.15 -1.81
CA GLY A 31 -1.16 9.14 -2.74
C GLY A 31 -2.11 9.38 -3.92
N ILE A 32 -1.54 9.85 -5.02
CA ILE A 32 -2.27 10.13 -6.25
C ILE A 32 -2.71 8.80 -6.89
N SER A 33 -3.95 8.79 -7.38
CA SER A 33 -4.47 7.71 -8.20
C SER A 33 -4.42 8.14 -9.65
N GLU A 34 -3.87 7.28 -10.50
CA GLU A 34 -3.87 7.41 -11.95
C GLU A 34 -4.86 6.42 -12.55
N SER A 35 -5.74 6.90 -13.43
CA SER A 35 -6.63 6.00 -14.16
C SER A 35 -5.90 5.42 -15.36
N CYS A 36 -5.60 4.13 -15.30
CA CYS A 36 -4.85 3.44 -16.33
C CYS A 36 -5.18 1.94 -16.34
N ARG A 37 -4.94 1.29 -17.49
CA ARG A 37 -5.02 -0.17 -17.57
C ARG A 37 -3.80 -0.79 -16.89
N HIS A 38 -4.00 -1.89 -16.17
CA HIS A 38 -2.93 -2.65 -15.56
C HIS A 38 -3.22 -4.15 -15.62
N LYS A 39 -2.17 -4.96 -15.51
CA LYS A 39 -2.27 -6.43 -15.60
C LYS A 39 -2.73 -7.12 -14.31
N PHE A 40 -2.69 -6.42 -13.16
CA PHE A 40 -2.93 -7.03 -11.85
C PHE A 40 -4.41 -7.00 -11.46
N THR A 41 -4.85 -8.01 -10.73
CA THR A 41 -6.21 -8.08 -10.19
C THR A 41 -6.47 -6.92 -9.23
N PRO A 42 -7.65 -6.26 -9.28
CA PRO A 42 -8.03 -5.24 -8.31
C PRO A 42 -7.89 -5.73 -6.86
N GLY A 43 -7.28 -4.92 -6.00
CA GLY A 43 -6.91 -5.28 -4.63
C GLY A 43 -5.43 -5.64 -4.44
N THR A 44 -4.68 -5.84 -5.53
CA THR A 44 -3.26 -6.20 -5.45
C THR A 44 -2.41 -5.05 -4.92
N LEU A 45 -1.46 -5.34 -4.03
CA LEU A 45 -0.42 -4.40 -3.60
C LEU A 45 0.95 -4.91 -4.07
N ARG A 46 1.82 -4.02 -4.57
CA ARG A 46 3.20 -4.39 -4.93
C ARG A 46 4.19 -3.37 -4.43
N PHE A 47 5.30 -3.87 -3.89
CA PHE A 47 6.45 -3.04 -3.56
C PHE A 47 6.95 -2.26 -4.79
N LYS A 48 7.27 -0.99 -4.59
CA LYS A 48 7.84 -0.09 -5.61
C LYS A 48 9.27 0.28 -5.25
N MET A 49 9.48 0.84 -4.06
CA MET A 49 10.81 1.26 -3.59
C MET A 49 10.85 1.48 -2.07
N ASP A 50 12.06 1.44 -1.52
CA ASP A 50 12.34 1.83 -0.14
C ASP A 50 12.46 3.36 -0.02
N VAL A 51 12.09 3.90 1.14
CA VAL A 51 12.30 5.30 1.49
C VAL A 51 12.74 5.41 2.96
N ALA A 52 13.26 6.57 3.38
CA ALA A 52 13.87 6.73 4.70
C ALA A 52 12.94 6.35 5.87
N GLY A 53 11.63 6.58 5.75
CA GLY A 53 10.63 6.28 6.79
C GLY A 53 9.75 5.06 6.55
N GLY A 54 10.09 4.19 5.59
CA GLY A 54 9.31 2.99 5.28
C GLY A 54 9.40 2.59 3.81
N ILE A 55 8.25 2.36 3.16
CA ILE A 55 8.20 1.89 1.77
C ILE A 55 7.14 2.62 0.95
N LYS A 56 7.35 2.67 -0.36
CA LYS A 56 6.32 3.00 -1.35
C LYS A 56 5.85 1.72 -2.04
N ILE A 57 4.55 1.63 -2.24
CA ILE A 57 3.90 0.52 -2.93
C ILE A 57 2.89 1.04 -3.96
N ASN A 58 2.68 0.26 -5.01
CA ASN A 58 1.56 0.46 -5.94
C ASN A 58 0.36 -0.36 -5.46
N ALA A 59 -0.80 0.28 -5.36
CA ALA A 59 -2.09 -0.36 -5.12
C ALA A 59 -2.90 -0.38 -6.42
N TYR A 60 -3.29 -1.56 -6.87
CA TYR A 60 -4.02 -1.77 -8.13
C TYR A 60 -5.51 -1.91 -7.83
N SER A 61 -6.35 -1.08 -8.43
CA SER A 61 -7.79 -1.03 -8.19
C SER A 61 -8.58 -1.42 -9.45
N GLY A 62 -9.91 -1.33 -9.44
CA GLY A 62 -10.68 -1.48 -10.69
C GLY A 62 -10.53 -0.29 -11.63
N ASN A 63 -10.10 0.86 -11.10
CA ASN A 63 -10.10 2.15 -11.80
C ASN A 63 -8.71 2.62 -12.20
N GLY A 64 -7.65 1.87 -11.85
CA GLY A 64 -6.27 2.21 -12.12
C GLY A 64 -5.33 1.93 -10.96
N VAL A 65 -4.20 2.63 -10.95
CA VAL A 65 -3.09 2.43 -10.00
C VAL A 65 -2.99 3.63 -9.06
N MET A 66 -2.75 3.36 -7.78
CA MET A 66 -2.55 4.38 -6.77
C MET A 66 -1.23 4.17 -6.07
N ASP A 67 -0.45 5.24 -5.94
CA ASP A 67 0.75 5.23 -5.10
C ASP A 67 0.34 5.26 -3.62
N VAL A 68 0.97 4.42 -2.81
CA VAL A 68 0.74 4.36 -1.37
C VAL A 68 2.08 4.41 -0.64
N PHE A 69 2.17 5.31 0.32
CA PHE A 69 3.30 5.39 1.23
C PHE A 69 2.95 4.70 2.56
N VAL A 70 3.83 3.82 3.01
CA VAL A 70 3.69 3.04 4.24
C VAL A 70 4.79 3.48 5.18
N LYS A 71 4.42 4.16 6.27
CA LYS A 71 5.35 4.51 7.34
C LYS A 71 5.60 3.27 8.20
N ILE A 72 6.87 2.96 8.41
CA ILE A 72 7.31 1.80 9.21
C ILE A 72 8.16 2.31 10.37
N ASP A 73 7.82 1.90 11.59
CA ASP A 73 8.48 2.30 12.82
C ASP A 73 8.33 1.18 13.88
N PRO A 74 9.43 0.57 14.36
CA PRO A 74 10.82 0.86 14.03
C PRO A 74 11.18 0.47 12.59
N ILE A 75 12.08 1.22 11.95
CA ILE A 75 12.45 1.00 10.54
C ILE A 75 13.09 -0.37 10.28
N THR A 76 13.59 -1.03 11.33
CA THR A 76 14.13 -2.40 11.28
C THR A 76 13.08 -3.43 10.83
N GLU A 77 11.79 -3.17 11.00
CA GLU A 77 10.71 -4.05 10.54
C GLU A 77 10.45 -3.97 9.03
N ARG A 78 11.13 -3.06 8.30
CA ARG A 78 10.87 -2.80 6.87
C ARG A 78 10.91 -4.05 6.00
N GLU A 79 11.95 -4.87 6.14
CA GLU A 79 12.10 -6.07 5.32
C GLU A 79 11.05 -7.14 5.66
N ALA A 80 10.66 -7.26 6.93
CA ALA A 80 9.58 -8.15 7.35
C ALA A 80 8.23 -7.72 6.76
N VAL A 81 7.94 -6.40 6.72
CA VAL A 81 6.74 -5.86 6.06
C VAL A 81 6.77 -6.10 4.55
N LYS A 82 7.92 -5.90 3.90
CA LYS A 82 8.10 -6.19 2.46
C LYS A 82 7.81 -7.64 2.15
N GLU A 83 8.36 -8.57 2.94
CA GLU A 83 8.15 -10.00 2.73
C GLU A 83 6.66 -10.35 2.89
N LYS A 84 5.96 -9.85 3.92
CA LYS A 84 4.52 -10.07 4.08
C LYS A 84 3.69 -9.60 2.87
N ILE A 85 4.04 -8.47 2.26
CA ILE A 85 3.40 -7.97 1.03
C ILE A 85 3.71 -8.91 -0.13
N LYS A 86 4.97 -9.32 -0.26
CA LYS A 86 5.45 -10.25 -1.27
C LYS A 86 4.67 -11.57 -1.19
N SER A 87 4.63 -12.22 -0.03
CA SER A 87 4.00 -13.54 0.18
C SER A 87 2.48 -13.53 0.00
N ARG A 88 1.82 -12.37 0.09
CA ARG A 88 0.37 -12.26 -0.10
C ARG A 88 -0.04 -12.21 -1.58
N TYR A 89 0.82 -11.70 -2.46
CA TYR A 89 0.49 -11.41 -3.87
C TYR A 89 1.47 -12.04 -4.88
N LEU A 90 2.39 -12.90 -4.42
CA LEU A 90 3.22 -13.79 -5.24
C LEU A 90 2.62 -15.18 -5.32
#